data_AF-A0A961PKL6-F1
#
_entry.id   AF-A0A961PKL6-F1
#
_cell.length_a   1.000
_cell.length_b   1.000
_cell.length_c   1.000
_cell.angle_alpha   90.00
_cell.angle_beta   90.00
_cell.angle_gamma   90.00
#
_symmetry.space_group_name_H-M   'P 1'
#
loop_
_entity.id
_entity.type
_entity.pdbx_description
1 polymer ?
#
loop_
_entity_poly.entity_id
_entity_poly.type
_entity_poly.pdbx_seq_one_letter_code
_entity_poly.pdbx_strand_id
1 'polypeptide(L)'
;MRIIGGAAHSIPLAWFDALSEDGAAPYMDAIALHPYTTAPEQFRRQAALMRAVPGFETLPLEITEIGTTDPAEAPALLLKTYCQTALAGATTLAWYPLNPRGDGFVPLLEDDGSLTPVGRTWQMIQAEMQGRPLSDAAPDPFTYGCRFGDRALVLWGAPRAVILDAPGLTAVDLAGAPLADPRLSRETPLVVLSDGPAPVIGDTLHLGPQRVVADSFDQFAYPGAGQGGFDRFVRVGEARVEFTLGPGQQTGGVPWTPYLTTDRDGSLRMDAEFLRPSMWEGVPAEIVHAYTAPEAMNIAVEIQIAPAVESSDGVTLAVLLNGDTRAETGLRSATALSLPPVAVQPGDVLEVVLGPGEAPQGDTSDYRITLNRAD
;
A
#
# COMPACT_ATOMS: atom_id res chain seq x y z
N MET A 1 -12.72 -15.14 30.31
CA MET A 1 -11.95 -13.90 30.03
C MET A 1 -11.42 -14.04 28.62
N ARG A 2 -11.53 -13.00 27.78
CA ARG A 2 -10.97 -13.02 26.42
C ARG A 2 -9.56 -12.45 26.45
N ILE A 3 -8.59 -13.12 25.84
CA ILE A 3 -7.18 -12.74 25.79
C ILE A 3 -6.88 -12.24 24.37
N ILE A 4 -6.56 -10.96 24.24
CA ILE A 4 -6.08 -10.37 22.99
C ILE A 4 -4.55 -10.29 23.10
N GLY A 5 -3.86 -11.08 22.27
CA GLY A 5 -2.41 -11.17 22.32
C GLY A 5 -1.74 -10.25 21.30
N GLY A 6 -0.56 -9.73 21.66
CA GLY A 6 0.47 -9.36 20.70
C GLY A 6 0.78 -7.90 20.50
N ALA A 7 -0.22 -7.01 20.48
CA ALA A 7 -0.03 -5.55 20.38
C ALA A 7 1.16 -5.12 19.48
N ALA A 8 1.28 -5.76 18.31
CA ALA A 8 2.47 -5.62 17.48
C ALA A 8 2.43 -4.29 16.73
N HIS A 9 3.55 -3.56 16.65
CA HIS A 9 3.64 -2.24 16.00
C HIS A 9 3.31 -2.24 14.49
N SER A 10 3.21 -3.41 13.84
CA SER A 10 2.69 -3.58 12.48
C SER A 10 2.48 -5.07 12.26
N ILE A 11 3.09 -5.69 11.25
CA ILE A 11 2.96 -7.12 10.97
C ILE A 11 4.37 -7.77 10.91
N PRO A 12 5.11 -7.81 12.03
CA PRO A 12 6.46 -8.37 12.08
C PRO A 12 6.43 -9.91 12.12
N LEU A 13 6.71 -10.59 11.01
CA LEU A 13 6.62 -12.05 10.95
C LEU A 13 7.62 -12.74 11.88
N ALA A 14 8.82 -12.18 12.08
CA ALA A 14 9.82 -12.82 12.94
C ALA A 14 9.33 -12.95 14.39
N TRP A 15 8.52 -11.98 14.83
CA TRP A 15 7.91 -12.01 16.15
C TRP A 15 6.75 -13.01 16.22
N PHE A 16 5.92 -13.09 15.18
CA PHE A 16 4.87 -14.12 15.08
C PHE A 16 5.45 -15.54 14.99
N ASP A 17 6.53 -15.74 14.24
CA ASP A 17 7.24 -17.02 14.15
C ASP A 17 7.74 -17.46 15.52
N ALA A 18 8.41 -16.56 16.27
CA ALA A 18 8.88 -16.86 17.62
C ALA A 18 7.72 -17.25 18.57
N LEU A 19 6.58 -16.56 18.49
CA LEU A 19 5.39 -16.93 19.27
C LEU A 19 4.79 -18.27 18.87
N SER A 20 4.81 -18.59 17.57
CA SER A 20 4.34 -19.86 17.06
C SER A 20 5.20 -21.01 17.58
N GLU A 21 6.53 -20.85 17.52
CA GLU A 21 7.52 -21.81 18.02
C GLU A 21 7.37 -22.05 19.54
N ASP A 22 7.06 -21.01 20.30
CA ASP A 22 6.78 -21.09 21.74
C ASP A 22 5.37 -21.60 22.07
N GLY A 23 4.54 -21.90 21.05
CA GLY A 23 3.20 -22.43 21.22
C GLY A 23 2.22 -21.43 21.85
N ALA A 24 2.37 -20.14 21.53
CA ALA A 24 1.59 -19.07 22.15
C ALA A 24 0.14 -18.99 21.66
N ALA A 25 -0.14 -19.41 20.41
CA ALA A 25 -1.44 -19.24 19.76
C ALA A 25 -2.64 -19.83 20.55
N PRO A 26 -2.57 -21.03 21.17
CA PRO A 26 -3.67 -21.57 21.98
C PRO A 26 -4.04 -20.74 23.23
N TYR A 27 -3.21 -19.77 23.61
CA TYR A 27 -3.44 -18.87 24.76
C TYR A 27 -4.05 -17.52 24.35
N MET A 28 -4.38 -17.33 23.07
CA MET A 28 -4.94 -16.09 22.52
C MET A 28 -6.29 -16.35 21.87
N ASP A 29 -7.24 -15.44 22.08
CA ASP A 29 -8.53 -15.43 21.39
C ASP A 29 -8.53 -14.50 20.16
N ALA A 30 -7.53 -13.62 20.04
CA ALA A 30 -7.34 -12.69 18.93
C ALA A 30 -5.92 -12.10 18.92
N ILE A 31 -5.54 -11.54 17.77
CA ILE A 31 -4.25 -10.87 17.55
C ILE A 31 -4.48 -9.35 17.54
N ALA A 32 -3.78 -8.61 18.40
CA ALA A 32 -3.74 -7.16 18.39
C ALA A 32 -2.61 -6.64 17.48
N LEU A 33 -2.95 -5.72 16.58
CA LEU A 33 -2.02 -5.05 15.66
C LEU A 33 -2.18 -3.52 15.77
N HIS A 34 -1.07 -2.80 15.69
CA HIS A 34 -1.00 -1.34 15.71
C HIS A 34 -0.36 -0.82 14.41
N PRO A 35 -1.00 -0.92 13.22
CA PRO A 35 -0.36 -0.85 11.90
C PRO A 35 0.10 0.55 11.46
N TYR A 36 0.87 1.26 12.29
CA TYR A 36 1.34 2.63 12.06
C TYR A 36 2.24 2.79 10.84
N THR A 37 2.97 1.73 10.44
CA THR A 37 3.88 1.75 9.28
C THR A 37 3.42 0.78 8.21
N THR A 38 2.12 0.51 8.13
CA THR A 38 1.54 -0.34 7.09
C THR A 38 0.54 0.49 6.29
N ALA A 39 0.88 0.82 5.05
CA ALA A 39 -0.11 1.42 4.16
C ALA A 39 -1.36 0.55 4.09
N PRO A 40 -2.59 1.13 4.19
CA PRO A 40 -3.82 0.35 4.19
C PRO A 40 -3.92 -0.62 3.02
N GLU A 41 -3.49 -0.19 1.84
CA GLU A 41 -3.49 -0.93 0.58
C GLU A 41 -2.60 -2.18 0.62
N GLN A 42 -1.57 -2.21 1.49
CA GLN A 42 -0.68 -3.36 1.68
C GLN A 42 -1.11 -4.28 2.82
N PHE A 43 -1.99 -3.82 3.71
CA PHE A 43 -2.37 -4.53 4.94
C PHE A 43 -2.83 -5.96 4.67
N ARG A 44 -3.73 -6.17 3.70
CA ARG A 44 -4.26 -7.52 3.38
C ARG A 44 -3.16 -8.48 2.92
N ARG A 45 -2.20 -8.00 2.12
CA ARG A 45 -1.09 -8.82 1.62
C ARG A 45 -0.17 -9.25 2.76
N GLN A 46 0.16 -8.33 3.66
CA GLN A 46 0.99 -8.60 4.82
C GLN A 46 0.27 -9.47 5.86
N ALA A 47 -1.02 -9.22 6.10
CA ALA A 47 -1.85 -10.05 6.97
C ALA A 47 -1.93 -11.49 6.44
N ALA A 48 -2.00 -11.69 5.12
CA ALA A 48 -1.99 -13.03 4.53
C ALA A 48 -0.67 -13.78 4.80
N LEU A 49 0.48 -13.09 4.84
CA LEU A 49 1.75 -13.71 5.25
C LEU A 49 1.71 -14.11 6.73
N MET A 50 1.20 -13.24 7.60
CA MET A 50 1.03 -13.56 9.02
C MET A 50 0.07 -14.75 9.22
N ARG A 51 -0.98 -14.87 8.41
CA ARG A 51 -1.89 -16.03 8.41
C ARG A 51 -1.21 -17.33 7.99
N ALA A 52 -0.05 -17.28 7.33
CA ALA A 52 0.72 -18.48 6.99
C ALA A 52 1.59 -18.97 8.16
N VAL A 53 1.74 -18.18 9.23
CA VAL A 53 2.47 -18.59 10.43
C VAL A 53 1.60 -19.58 11.24
N PRO A 54 2.12 -20.76 11.62
CA PRO A 54 1.33 -21.78 12.31
C PRO A 54 0.66 -21.27 13.59
N GLY A 55 -0.62 -21.58 13.76
CA GLY A 55 -1.43 -21.15 14.91
C GLY A 55 -2.11 -19.79 14.76
N PHE A 56 -1.72 -18.97 13.79
CA PHE A 56 -2.30 -17.63 13.55
C PHE A 56 -3.24 -17.59 12.34
N GLU A 57 -3.59 -18.72 11.74
CA GLU A 57 -4.31 -18.83 10.47
C GLU A 57 -5.73 -18.24 10.55
N THR A 58 -6.40 -18.44 11.69
CA THR A 58 -7.83 -18.10 11.85
C THR A 58 -8.14 -17.18 13.02
N LEU A 59 -7.16 -16.82 13.85
CA LEU A 59 -7.40 -15.94 15.01
C LEU A 59 -7.92 -14.57 14.56
N PRO A 60 -9.05 -14.05 15.07
CA PRO A 60 -9.53 -12.72 14.71
C PRO A 60 -8.45 -11.64 14.86
N LEU A 61 -8.43 -10.65 13.95
CA LEU A 61 -7.57 -9.47 14.10
C LEU A 61 -8.30 -8.39 14.89
N GLU A 62 -7.56 -7.68 15.73
CA GLU A 62 -8.02 -6.47 16.39
C GLU A 62 -7.01 -5.35 16.16
N ILE A 63 -7.45 -4.29 15.49
CA ILE A 63 -6.63 -3.10 15.31
C ILE A 63 -6.84 -2.23 16.54
N THR A 64 -6.04 -2.47 17.58
CA THR A 64 -6.21 -1.83 18.89
C THR A 64 -5.64 -0.42 18.95
N GLU A 65 -4.85 -0.03 17.96
CA GLU A 65 -4.30 1.32 17.83
C GLU A 65 -4.02 1.64 16.37
N ILE A 66 -4.52 2.76 15.87
CA ILE A 66 -4.08 3.37 14.60
C ILE A 66 -4.34 4.87 14.66
N GLY A 67 -3.45 5.65 14.09
CA GLY A 67 -3.55 7.10 14.03
C GLY A 67 -2.44 7.68 13.17
N THR A 68 -2.49 8.99 12.95
CA THR A 68 -1.42 9.75 12.31
C THR A 68 -1.25 11.09 13.01
N THR A 69 -0.08 11.69 12.86
CA THR A 69 0.20 13.07 13.26
C THR A 69 -0.14 14.07 12.15
N ASP A 70 -0.48 13.62 10.95
CA ASP A 70 -0.90 14.47 9.83
C ASP A 70 -2.43 14.68 9.79
N PRO A 71 -2.93 15.89 10.09
CA PRO A 71 -4.37 16.18 10.06
C PRO A 71 -5.01 16.04 8.68
N ALA A 72 -4.26 16.26 7.59
CA ALA A 72 -4.78 16.18 6.24
C ALA A 72 -5.01 14.73 5.79
N GLU A 73 -4.17 13.80 6.26
CA GLU A 73 -4.28 12.38 5.91
C GLU A 73 -5.24 11.60 6.82
N ALA A 74 -5.45 12.05 8.05
CA ALA A 74 -6.18 11.30 9.08
C ALA A 74 -7.56 10.76 8.63
N PRO A 75 -8.45 11.55 7.98
CA PRO A 75 -9.74 11.03 7.49
C PRO A 75 -9.58 9.88 6.49
N ALA A 76 -8.67 10.03 5.52
CA ALA A 76 -8.45 9.05 4.48
C ALA A 76 -7.81 7.79 5.05
N LEU A 77 -6.79 7.94 5.91
CA LEU A 77 -6.14 6.84 6.61
C LEU A 77 -7.16 6.01 7.39
N LEU A 78 -8.04 6.65 8.18
CA LEU A 78 -9.07 5.96 8.94
C LEU A 78 -9.97 5.12 8.02
N LEU A 79 -10.54 5.71 6.98
CA LEU A 79 -11.51 5.02 6.14
C LEU A 79 -10.88 3.88 5.32
N LYS A 80 -9.67 4.11 4.76
CA LYS A 80 -8.93 3.07 4.05
C LYS A 80 -8.55 1.91 4.97
N THR A 81 -8.02 2.23 6.16
CA THR A 81 -7.66 1.22 7.16
C THR A 81 -8.88 0.43 7.60
N TYR A 82 -10.01 1.09 7.86
CA TYR A 82 -11.25 0.41 8.23
C TYR A 82 -11.67 -0.59 7.15
N CYS A 83 -11.65 -0.19 5.88
CA CYS A 83 -11.95 -1.07 4.76
C CYS A 83 -10.98 -2.25 4.66
N GLN A 84 -9.67 -2.00 4.62
CA GLN A 84 -8.68 -3.04 4.34
C GLN A 84 -8.49 -4.01 5.51
N THR A 85 -8.58 -3.53 6.75
CA THR A 85 -8.47 -4.38 7.94
C THR A 85 -9.73 -5.23 8.13
N ALA A 86 -10.92 -4.68 7.89
CA ALA A 86 -12.16 -5.46 7.92
C ALA A 86 -12.18 -6.56 6.84
N LEU A 87 -11.69 -6.27 5.61
CA LEU A 87 -11.51 -7.29 4.57
C LEU A 87 -10.45 -8.35 4.92
N ALA A 88 -9.51 -8.05 5.80
CA ALA A 88 -8.55 -9.00 6.36
C ALA A 88 -9.09 -9.80 7.56
N GLY A 89 -10.36 -9.59 7.93
CA GLY A 89 -11.01 -10.28 9.04
C GLY A 89 -10.79 -9.63 10.41
N ALA A 90 -10.49 -8.33 10.45
CA ALA A 90 -10.49 -7.59 11.70
C ALA A 90 -11.91 -7.43 12.24
N THR A 91 -12.07 -7.68 13.54
CA THR A 91 -13.36 -7.52 14.25
C THR A 91 -13.45 -6.21 15.03
N THR A 92 -12.30 -5.57 15.27
CA THR A 92 -12.17 -4.33 16.03
C THR A 92 -11.23 -3.39 15.28
N LEU A 93 -11.57 -2.10 15.24
CA LEU A 93 -10.65 -1.02 14.94
C LEU A 93 -10.83 0.10 15.97
N ALA A 94 -9.72 0.56 16.56
CA ALA A 94 -9.69 1.67 17.51
C ALA A 94 -8.76 2.77 17.00
N TRP A 95 -9.31 3.97 16.81
CA TRP A 95 -8.53 5.16 16.47
C TRP A 95 -7.84 5.72 17.72
N TYR A 96 -6.58 6.07 17.58
CA TYR A 96 -5.79 6.75 18.59
C TYR A 96 -5.47 8.19 18.15
N PRO A 97 -5.79 9.22 18.97
CA PRO A 97 -6.53 9.21 20.22
C PRO A 97 -7.99 9.68 20.09
N LEU A 98 -8.76 9.58 21.18
CA LEU A 98 -10.11 10.15 21.26
C LEU A 98 -10.09 11.69 21.39
N ASN A 99 -9.25 12.22 22.28
CA ASN A 99 -9.09 13.66 22.58
C ASN A 99 -7.59 14.01 22.52
N PRO A 100 -7.19 15.30 22.44
CA PRO A 100 -5.79 15.70 22.43
C PRO A 100 -5.01 15.12 23.62
N ARG A 101 -3.80 14.59 23.35
CA ARG A 101 -2.93 13.98 24.37
C ARG A 101 -1.58 14.68 24.53
N GLY A 102 -1.24 15.60 23.63
CA GLY A 102 0.05 16.30 23.61
C GLY A 102 1.19 15.54 22.90
N ASP A 103 0.91 14.38 22.31
CA ASP A 103 1.85 13.58 21.51
C ASP A 103 1.78 13.87 20.01
N GLY A 104 0.90 14.79 19.59
CA GLY A 104 0.75 15.25 18.21
C GLY A 104 -0.15 14.39 17.33
N PHE A 105 -0.68 13.27 17.82
CA PHE A 105 -1.64 12.48 17.04
C PHE A 105 -2.99 13.19 16.92
N VAL A 106 -3.60 13.06 15.74
CA VAL A 106 -4.85 13.73 15.38
C VAL A 106 -6.03 13.06 16.10
N PRO A 107 -6.74 13.75 17.02
CA PRO A 107 -7.82 13.16 17.79
C PRO A 107 -9.13 13.07 17.01
N LEU A 108 -10.10 12.27 17.49
CA LEU A 108 -11.49 12.29 16.97
C LEU A 108 -12.27 13.53 17.44
N LEU A 109 -11.95 14.05 18.63
CA LEU A 109 -12.58 15.20 19.26
C LEU A 109 -11.55 16.28 19.55
N GLU A 110 -11.95 17.54 19.39
CA GLU A 110 -11.23 18.70 19.90
C GLU A 110 -11.37 18.82 21.43
N ASP A 111 -10.60 19.70 22.08
CA ASP A 111 -10.66 19.94 23.53
C ASP A 111 -12.05 20.38 24.03
N ASP A 112 -12.84 21.05 23.18
CA ASP A 112 -14.20 21.49 23.48
C ASP A 112 -15.27 20.41 23.23
N GLY A 113 -14.85 19.21 22.82
CA GLY A 113 -15.72 18.08 22.49
C GLY A 113 -16.34 18.13 21.09
N SER A 114 -16.01 19.12 20.27
CA SER A 114 -16.43 19.15 18.86
C SER A 114 -15.68 18.11 18.02
N LEU A 115 -16.28 17.67 16.91
CA LEU A 115 -15.70 16.67 16.03
C LEU A 115 -14.59 17.26 15.16
N THR A 116 -13.44 16.60 15.12
CA THR A 116 -12.39 16.84 14.12
C THR A 116 -12.84 16.31 12.73
N PRO A 117 -12.10 16.60 11.64
CA PRO A 117 -12.37 15.97 10.34
C PRO A 117 -12.38 14.44 10.40
N VAL A 118 -11.42 13.81 11.08
CA VAL A 118 -11.39 12.34 11.24
C VAL A 118 -12.52 11.85 12.16
N GLY A 119 -12.94 12.65 13.16
CA GLY A 119 -14.14 12.41 13.96
C GLY A 119 -15.42 12.34 13.12
N ARG A 120 -15.57 13.20 12.11
CA ARG A 120 -16.71 13.14 11.17
C ARG A 120 -16.67 11.87 10.31
N THR A 121 -15.49 11.48 9.82
CA THR A 121 -15.33 10.21 9.09
C THR A 121 -15.66 9.01 9.98
N TRP A 122 -15.24 9.02 11.24
CA TRP A 122 -15.61 8.01 12.23
C TRP A 122 -17.13 7.93 12.42
N GLN A 123 -17.81 9.06 12.52
CA GLN A 123 -19.27 9.11 12.61
C GLN A 123 -19.95 8.50 11.37
N MET A 124 -19.45 8.80 10.17
CA MET A 124 -19.93 8.21 8.92
C MET A 124 -19.75 6.69 8.89
N ILE A 125 -18.59 6.17 9.32
CA ILE A 125 -18.35 4.73 9.41
C ILE A 125 -19.38 4.06 10.33
N GLN A 126 -19.62 4.63 11.52
CA GLN A 126 -20.60 4.08 12.46
C GLN A 126 -22.02 4.06 11.90
N ALA A 127 -22.43 5.12 11.21
CA ALA A 127 -23.78 5.23 10.66
C ALA A 127 -24.00 4.33 9.43
N GLU A 128 -23.01 4.30 8.53
CA GLU A 128 -23.21 3.79 7.17
C GLU A 128 -22.57 2.42 6.91
N MET A 129 -21.65 1.96 7.76
CA MET A 129 -20.82 0.78 7.45
C MET A 129 -20.80 -0.24 8.59
N GLN A 130 -20.73 0.19 9.85
CA GLN A 130 -20.60 -0.70 10.99
C GLN A 130 -21.76 -1.71 11.11
N GLY A 131 -21.41 -2.97 11.34
CA GLY A 131 -22.38 -4.07 11.52
C GLY A 131 -23.01 -4.58 10.22
N ARG A 132 -22.63 -4.03 9.05
CA ARG A 132 -23.14 -4.47 7.75
C ARG A 132 -22.27 -5.60 7.16
N PRO A 133 -22.85 -6.48 6.33
CA PRO A 133 -22.07 -7.46 5.58
C PRO A 133 -21.02 -6.77 4.71
N LEU A 134 -19.78 -7.23 4.74
CA LEU A 134 -18.67 -6.67 3.97
C LEU A 134 -18.26 -7.60 2.83
N SER A 135 -17.97 -7.03 1.67
CA SER A 135 -17.34 -7.74 0.54
C SER A 135 -16.31 -6.85 -0.15
N ASP A 136 -15.28 -7.50 -0.70
CA ASP A 136 -14.34 -6.85 -1.61
C ASP A 136 -15.07 -6.47 -2.90
N ALA A 137 -14.88 -5.23 -3.34
CA ALA A 137 -15.49 -4.67 -4.54
C ALA A 137 -14.44 -4.13 -5.53
N ALA A 138 -13.16 -4.43 -5.34
CA ALA A 138 -12.10 -4.07 -6.27
C ALA A 138 -12.33 -4.73 -7.65
N PRO A 139 -12.48 -3.96 -8.74
CA PRO A 139 -12.68 -4.53 -10.08
C PRO A 139 -11.36 -4.84 -10.81
N ASP A 140 -10.25 -4.25 -10.37
CA ASP A 140 -8.92 -4.41 -10.94
C ASP A 140 -7.83 -4.09 -9.89
N PRO A 141 -6.55 -4.39 -10.15
CA PRO A 141 -5.48 -4.21 -9.16
C PRO A 141 -5.21 -2.76 -8.73
N PHE A 142 -5.70 -1.76 -9.46
CA PHE A 142 -5.41 -0.35 -9.22
C PHE A 142 -6.60 0.38 -8.59
N THR A 143 -7.61 -0.35 -8.11
CA THR A 143 -8.78 0.20 -7.45
C THR A 143 -9.13 -0.66 -6.26
N TYR A 144 -9.29 -0.01 -5.12
CA TYR A 144 -9.69 -0.63 -3.88
C TYR A 144 -11.16 -0.33 -3.64
N GLY A 145 -11.89 -1.33 -3.18
CA GLY A 145 -13.32 -1.22 -2.95
C GLY A 145 -13.79 -2.06 -1.76
N CYS A 146 -14.56 -1.45 -0.86
CA CYS A 146 -15.31 -2.16 0.17
C CYS A 146 -16.79 -1.88 0.03
N ARG A 147 -17.58 -2.93 -0.17
CA ARG A 147 -19.05 -2.83 -0.19
C ARG A 147 -19.62 -3.32 1.13
N PHE A 148 -20.37 -2.45 1.79
CA PHE A 148 -21.05 -2.67 3.06
C PHE A 148 -22.56 -2.90 2.81
N GLY A 149 -22.89 -4.14 2.49
CA GLY A 149 -24.24 -4.58 2.11
C GLY A 149 -24.77 -3.77 0.93
N ASP A 150 -26.05 -3.39 1.02
CA ASP A 150 -26.71 -2.58 -0.01
C ASP A 150 -26.59 -1.08 0.26
N ARG A 151 -25.89 -0.68 1.34
CA ARG A 151 -25.90 0.71 1.83
C ARG A 151 -24.76 1.55 1.28
N ALA A 152 -23.53 1.06 1.39
CA ALA A 152 -22.35 1.88 1.14
C ALA A 152 -21.31 1.13 0.33
N LEU A 153 -20.63 1.86 -0.56
CA LEU A 153 -19.45 1.41 -1.28
C LEU A 153 -18.36 2.46 -1.12
N VAL A 154 -17.22 2.07 -0.55
CA VAL A 154 -16.03 2.92 -0.43
C VAL A 154 -15.12 2.62 -1.61
N LEU A 155 -14.63 3.64 -2.31
CA LEU A 155 -13.75 3.49 -3.48
C LEU A 155 -12.57 4.45 -3.43
N TRP A 156 -11.39 3.97 -3.84
CA TRP A 156 -10.21 4.78 -4.12
C TRP A 156 -9.25 4.03 -5.05
N GLY A 157 -8.24 4.70 -5.59
CA GLY A 157 -7.24 4.10 -6.48
C GLY A 157 -6.85 5.03 -7.63
N ALA A 158 -6.35 4.44 -8.71
CA ALA A 158 -5.89 5.17 -9.90
C ALA A 158 -6.97 6.16 -10.40
N PRO A 159 -6.61 7.43 -10.71
CA PRO A 159 -7.60 8.44 -11.01
C PRO A 159 -8.46 8.14 -12.25
N ARG A 160 -9.78 8.03 -12.04
CA ARG A 160 -10.78 7.89 -13.10
C ARG A 160 -12.16 8.33 -12.62
N ALA A 161 -13.02 8.71 -13.57
CA ALA A 161 -14.39 9.13 -13.27
C ALA A 161 -15.19 7.97 -12.65
N VAL A 162 -16.11 8.31 -11.75
CA VAL A 162 -17.15 7.41 -11.24
C VAL A 162 -18.49 7.93 -11.75
N ILE A 163 -19.23 7.07 -12.44
CA ILE A 163 -20.50 7.40 -13.07
C ILE A 163 -21.58 6.67 -12.29
N LEU A 164 -22.53 7.42 -11.72
CA LEU A 164 -23.66 6.86 -10.98
C LEU A 164 -24.87 6.75 -11.92
N ASP A 165 -25.27 5.53 -12.27
CA ASP A 165 -26.32 5.30 -13.27
C ASP A 165 -27.69 5.10 -12.62
N ALA A 166 -27.72 4.55 -11.41
CA ALA A 166 -28.96 4.26 -10.70
C ALA A 166 -29.47 5.45 -9.86
N PRO A 167 -30.79 5.70 -9.84
CA PRO A 167 -31.38 6.68 -8.94
C PRO A 167 -31.19 6.26 -7.48
N GLY A 168 -31.02 7.25 -6.59
CA GLY A 168 -30.83 7.00 -5.16
C GLY A 168 -29.40 6.72 -4.73
N LEU A 169 -28.43 6.72 -5.66
CA LEU A 169 -27.01 6.75 -5.35
C LEU A 169 -26.52 8.18 -5.18
N THR A 170 -25.70 8.41 -4.15
CA THR A 170 -25.00 9.69 -3.93
C THR A 170 -23.54 9.41 -3.60
N ALA A 171 -22.62 10.01 -4.36
CA ALA A 171 -21.22 10.05 -3.97
C ALA A 171 -21.00 11.19 -2.97
N VAL A 172 -20.29 10.91 -1.88
CA VAL A 172 -19.95 11.87 -0.84
C VAL A 172 -18.46 11.81 -0.51
N ASP A 173 -17.94 12.92 0.03
CA ASP A 173 -16.60 12.99 0.60
C ASP A 173 -16.54 12.38 2.02
N LEU A 174 -15.37 12.49 2.66
CA LEU A 174 -15.11 11.95 3.99
C LEU A 174 -15.81 12.68 5.14
N ALA A 175 -16.41 13.84 4.86
CA ALA A 175 -17.28 14.57 5.78
C ALA A 175 -18.77 14.32 5.50
N GLY A 176 -19.10 13.52 4.48
CA GLY A 176 -20.48 13.23 4.06
C GLY A 176 -21.07 14.29 3.13
N ALA A 177 -20.27 15.23 2.60
CA ALA A 177 -20.76 16.23 1.66
C ALA A 177 -20.87 15.64 0.25
N PRO A 178 -21.97 15.89 -0.49
CA PRO A 178 -22.15 15.38 -1.85
C PRO A 178 -21.08 15.86 -2.84
N LEU A 179 -20.65 14.95 -3.72
CA LEU A 179 -19.71 15.20 -4.80
C LEU A 179 -20.45 15.28 -6.14
N ALA A 180 -20.30 16.41 -6.85
CA ALA A 180 -20.97 16.63 -8.13
C ALA A 180 -20.31 15.90 -9.31
N ASP A 181 -18.98 15.74 -9.29
CA ASP A 181 -18.19 15.01 -10.28
C ASP A 181 -17.28 14.01 -9.54
N PRO A 182 -17.82 12.86 -9.09
CA PRO A 182 -17.05 11.92 -8.29
C PRO A 182 -15.97 11.25 -9.14
N ARG A 183 -14.74 11.24 -8.63
CA ARG A 183 -13.58 10.62 -9.28
C ARG A 183 -12.76 9.88 -8.24
N LEU A 184 -12.20 8.74 -8.63
CA LEU A 184 -11.22 8.06 -7.81
C LEU A 184 -9.98 8.93 -7.65
N SER A 185 -9.39 8.88 -6.46
CA SER A 185 -8.07 9.40 -6.10
C SER A 185 -7.32 8.29 -5.38
N ARG A 186 -6.00 8.28 -5.49
CA ARG A 186 -5.18 7.32 -4.72
C ARG A 186 -5.14 7.71 -3.26
N GLU A 187 -5.28 9.00 -2.96
CA GLU A 187 -5.10 9.63 -1.65
C GLU A 187 -6.43 9.67 -0.89
N THR A 188 -7.48 10.20 -1.51
CA THR A 188 -8.78 10.45 -0.85
C THR A 188 -9.83 9.46 -1.34
N PRO A 189 -10.34 8.55 -0.48
CA PRO A 189 -11.49 7.74 -0.82
C PRO A 189 -12.75 8.57 -0.96
N LEU A 190 -13.64 8.11 -1.83
CA LEU A 190 -15.03 8.56 -1.89
C LEU A 190 -15.94 7.45 -1.37
N VAL A 191 -17.13 7.84 -0.94
CA VAL A 191 -18.17 6.92 -0.49
C VAL A 191 -19.40 7.08 -1.38
N VAL A 192 -19.86 6.00 -1.99
CA VAL A 192 -21.16 5.95 -2.65
C VAL A 192 -22.17 5.39 -1.66
N LEU A 193 -23.13 6.22 -1.25
CA LEU A 193 -24.25 5.84 -0.41
C LEU A 193 -25.47 5.54 -1.27
N SER A 194 -26.30 4.58 -0.83
CA SER A 194 -27.55 4.23 -1.48
C SER A 194 -28.74 4.27 -0.53
N ASP A 195 -29.81 4.97 -0.94
CA ASP A 195 -31.15 4.88 -0.36
C ASP A 195 -32.09 3.97 -1.20
N GLY A 196 -31.54 3.26 -2.20
CA GLY A 196 -32.28 2.44 -3.15
C GLY A 196 -31.54 1.15 -3.52
N PRO A 197 -31.17 0.93 -4.80
CA PRO A 197 -30.47 -0.28 -5.21
C PRO A 197 -29.03 -0.32 -4.68
N ALA A 198 -28.50 -1.52 -4.42
CA ALA A 198 -27.15 -1.69 -3.88
C ALA A 198 -26.08 -1.05 -4.79
N PRO A 199 -25.08 -0.34 -4.26
CA PRO A 199 -24.01 0.25 -5.07
C PRO A 199 -23.06 -0.85 -5.58
N VAL A 200 -23.25 -1.28 -6.83
CA VAL A 200 -22.49 -2.35 -7.48
C VAL A 200 -21.82 -1.82 -8.75
N ILE A 201 -20.49 -1.98 -8.83
CA ILE A 201 -19.69 -1.62 -10.00
C ILE A 201 -20.07 -2.54 -11.17
N GLY A 202 -20.37 -1.95 -12.33
CA GLY A 202 -20.79 -2.68 -13.52
C GLY A 202 -22.30 -2.87 -13.64
N ASP A 203 -23.08 -2.44 -12.64
CA ASP A 203 -24.55 -2.54 -12.63
C ASP A 203 -25.21 -1.19 -12.32
N THR A 204 -25.05 -0.69 -11.10
CA THR A 204 -25.67 0.59 -10.68
C THR A 204 -24.74 1.79 -10.81
N LEU A 205 -23.44 1.53 -10.99
CA LEU A 205 -22.43 2.54 -11.26
C LEU A 205 -21.31 1.96 -12.13
N HIS A 206 -20.61 2.82 -12.87
CA HIS A 206 -19.48 2.46 -13.71
C HIS A 206 -18.23 3.31 -13.42
N LEU A 207 -17.07 2.74 -13.70
CA LEU A 207 -15.80 3.46 -13.63
C LEU A 207 -15.34 3.83 -15.04
N GLY A 208 -14.70 4.98 -15.18
CA GLY A 208 -14.00 5.36 -16.41
C GLY A 208 -12.91 4.35 -16.80
N PRO A 209 -12.32 4.48 -18.01
CA PRO A 209 -11.29 3.55 -18.47
C PRO A 209 -10.08 3.54 -17.53
N GLN A 210 -9.52 2.34 -17.32
CA GLN A 210 -8.24 2.18 -16.62
C GLN A 210 -7.10 2.50 -17.58
N ARG A 211 -6.18 3.37 -17.15
CA ARG A 211 -4.99 3.77 -17.91
C ARG A 211 -3.70 3.19 -17.34
N VAL A 212 -3.68 2.89 -16.04
CA VAL A 212 -2.52 2.24 -15.42
C VAL A 212 -2.42 0.80 -15.93
N VAL A 213 -1.25 0.44 -16.45
CA VAL A 213 -0.93 -0.92 -16.94
C VAL A 213 -0.01 -1.66 -15.98
N ALA A 214 0.81 -0.94 -15.22
CA ALA A 214 1.58 -1.49 -14.11
C ALA A 214 1.85 -0.42 -13.04
N ASP A 215 1.90 -0.81 -11.78
CA ASP A 215 2.24 0.09 -10.66
C ASP A 215 3.03 -0.66 -9.58
N SER A 216 4.14 -0.07 -9.13
CA SER A 216 5.07 -0.75 -8.21
C SER A 216 4.49 -0.98 -6.83
N PHE A 217 3.54 -0.15 -6.41
CA PHE A 217 2.87 -0.20 -5.12
C PHE A 217 1.60 -1.05 -5.18
N ASP A 218 0.69 -0.75 -6.12
CA ASP A 218 -0.62 -1.41 -6.20
C ASP A 218 -0.50 -2.90 -6.59
N GLN A 219 0.54 -3.24 -7.34
CA GLN A 219 0.87 -4.62 -7.69
C GLN A 219 2.17 -5.10 -7.04
N PHE A 220 2.48 -4.58 -5.85
CA PHE A 220 3.53 -5.16 -5.01
C PHE A 220 3.15 -6.58 -4.58
N ALA A 221 4.11 -7.50 -4.66
CA ALA A 221 3.92 -8.91 -4.33
C ALA A 221 5.14 -9.45 -3.60
N TYR A 222 4.90 -10.29 -2.61
CA TYR A 222 5.93 -11.03 -1.88
C TYR A 222 6.27 -12.35 -2.59
N PRO A 223 7.44 -12.95 -2.35
CA PRO A 223 7.82 -14.20 -3.00
C PRO A 223 6.80 -15.29 -2.71
N GLY A 224 6.41 -16.05 -3.74
CA GLY A 224 5.38 -17.09 -3.64
C GLY A 224 3.93 -16.56 -3.71
N ALA A 225 3.70 -15.25 -3.63
CA ALA A 225 2.45 -14.65 -4.07
C ALA A 225 2.43 -14.58 -5.62
N GLY A 226 1.24 -14.52 -6.24
CA GLY A 226 1.11 -14.44 -7.70
C GLY A 226 1.93 -13.30 -8.33
N GLN A 227 2.24 -13.40 -9.63
CA GLN A 227 3.08 -12.40 -10.31
C GLN A 227 2.46 -10.99 -10.21
N GLY A 228 3.25 -10.03 -9.73
CA GLY A 228 2.90 -8.61 -9.73
C GLY A 228 3.03 -7.97 -11.11
N GLY A 229 2.77 -6.67 -11.20
CA GLY A 229 2.91 -5.90 -12.45
C GLY A 229 4.35 -5.77 -12.94
N PHE A 230 5.33 -6.01 -12.06
CA PHE A 230 6.75 -6.03 -12.36
C PHE A 230 7.37 -7.33 -11.86
N ASP A 231 8.24 -7.92 -12.67
CA ASP A 231 9.26 -8.84 -12.19
C ASP A 231 10.34 -8.03 -11.47
N ARG A 232 10.69 -8.43 -10.24
CA ARG A 232 11.58 -7.68 -9.36
C ARG A 232 12.75 -8.55 -8.96
N PHE A 233 13.95 -8.06 -9.19
CA PHE A 233 15.18 -8.77 -8.86
C PHE A 233 16.31 -7.78 -8.58
N VAL A 234 17.41 -8.32 -8.04
CA VAL A 234 18.65 -7.58 -7.83
C VAL A 234 19.61 -7.89 -8.97
N ARG A 235 20.22 -6.84 -9.54
CA ARG A 235 21.27 -6.97 -10.55
C ARG A 235 22.62 -6.56 -9.97
N VAL A 236 23.61 -7.45 -10.07
CA VAL A 236 24.99 -7.21 -9.62
C VAL A 236 25.94 -7.54 -10.76
N GLY A 237 26.41 -6.51 -11.46
CA GLY A 237 27.06 -6.71 -12.76
C GLY A 237 26.11 -7.43 -13.72
N GLU A 238 26.52 -8.58 -14.25
CA GLU A 238 25.67 -9.41 -15.14
C GLU A 238 24.79 -10.41 -14.38
N ALA A 239 24.97 -10.55 -13.06
CA ALA A 239 24.25 -11.54 -12.27
C ALA A 239 22.86 -11.04 -11.87
N ARG A 240 21.84 -11.88 -12.09
CA ARG A 240 20.51 -11.74 -11.51
C ARG A 240 20.43 -12.50 -10.19
N VAL A 241 19.93 -11.84 -9.15
CA VAL A 241 19.69 -12.40 -7.82
C VAL A 241 18.24 -12.18 -7.44
N GLU A 242 17.54 -13.28 -7.10
CA GLU A 242 16.14 -13.22 -6.70
C GLU A 242 15.98 -12.64 -5.29
N PHE A 243 14.86 -11.95 -5.08
CA PHE A 243 14.45 -11.55 -3.74
C PHE A 243 13.92 -12.73 -2.93
N THR A 244 14.25 -12.74 -1.64
CA THR A 244 13.65 -13.59 -0.61
C THR A 244 12.77 -12.76 0.31
N LEU A 245 11.88 -13.42 1.06
CA LEU A 245 11.02 -12.77 2.04
C LEU A 245 11.84 -12.48 3.31
N GLY A 246 12.01 -11.20 3.60
CA GLY A 246 12.45 -10.71 4.91
C GLY A 246 11.25 -10.66 5.86
N PRO A 247 11.31 -11.29 7.04
CA PRO A 247 10.15 -11.39 7.93
C PRO A 247 9.80 -10.07 8.64
N GLY A 248 10.73 -9.12 8.75
CA GLY A 248 10.57 -7.90 9.55
C GLY A 248 10.84 -8.16 11.03
N GLN A 249 11.47 -7.19 11.70
CA GLN A 249 11.92 -7.24 13.11
C GLN A 249 12.76 -8.44 13.55
N GLN A 250 13.38 -9.18 12.63
CA GLN A 250 14.32 -10.24 13.00
C GLN A 250 15.62 -9.70 13.63
N THR A 251 15.98 -8.45 13.35
CA THR A 251 17.13 -7.75 13.94
C THR A 251 16.83 -6.25 14.06
N GLY A 252 17.63 -5.52 14.86
CA GLY A 252 17.49 -4.07 14.97
C GLY A 252 17.79 -3.35 13.64
N GLY A 253 16.99 -2.35 13.28
CA GLY A 253 17.20 -1.50 12.10
C GLY A 253 16.57 -2.01 10.79
N VAL A 254 15.73 -3.06 10.86
CA VAL A 254 14.88 -3.53 9.75
C VAL A 254 13.42 -3.11 9.97
N PRO A 255 12.57 -3.13 8.92
CA PRO A 255 11.16 -2.71 9.04
C PRO A 255 10.33 -3.48 10.08
N TRP A 256 9.22 -2.89 10.48
CA TRP A 256 8.17 -3.51 11.32
C TRP A 256 7.17 -4.36 10.51
N THR A 257 7.40 -4.47 9.22
CA THR A 257 6.57 -5.18 8.23
C THR A 257 7.44 -6.17 7.45
N PRO A 258 6.83 -7.17 6.78
CA PRO A 258 7.55 -8.04 5.86
C PRO A 258 8.06 -7.23 4.66
N TYR A 259 9.23 -7.59 4.15
CA TYR A 259 9.90 -6.86 3.06
C TYR A 259 10.66 -7.82 2.14
N LEU A 260 11.15 -7.35 1.00
CA LEU A 260 12.01 -8.12 0.09
C LEU A 260 13.47 -7.87 0.43
N THR A 261 14.26 -8.94 0.50
CA THR A 261 15.69 -8.91 0.83
C THR A 261 16.46 -9.94 0.03
N THR A 262 17.76 -10.08 0.28
CA THR A 262 18.56 -11.24 -0.13
C THR A 262 19.24 -11.87 1.07
N ASP A 263 19.76 -13.09 0.90
CA ASP A 263 20.46 -13.83 1.95
C ASP A 263 21.87 -13.26 2.25
N ARG A 264 22.33 -12.24 1.52
CA ARG A 264 23.74 -11.80 1.54
C ARG A 264 24.07 -10.82 2.66
N ASP A 265 23.46 -9.63 2.68
CA ASP A 265 23.98 -8.50 3.48
C ASP A 265 22.95 -7.79 4.37
N GLY A 266 21.67 -8.18 4.30
CA GLY A 266 20.56 -7.58 5.06
C GLY A 266 20.35 -6.07 4.86
N SER A 267 21.17 -5.44 4.00
CA SER A 267 21.22 -3.99 3.77
C SER A 267 20.45 -3.64 2.52
N LEU A 268 20.57 -4.47 1.47
CA LEU A 268 19.70 -4.38 0.31
C LEU A 268 18.30 -4.86 0.69
N ARG A 269 17.30 -3.99 0.50
CA ARG A 269 15.91 -4.31 0.83
C ARG A 269 14.92 -3.39 0.14
N MET A 270 13.69 -3.84 0.02
CA MET A 270 12.58 -3.00 -0.44
C MET A 270 11.24 -3.50 0.08
N ASP A 271 10.25 -2.61 0.15
CA ASP A 271 8.85 -2.97 0.21
C ASP A 271 8.06 -2.23 -0.89
N ALA A 272 6.75 -2.05 -0.70
CA ALA A 272 5.91 -1.35 -1.68
C ALA A 272 6.18 0.16 -1.73
N GLU A 273 6.74 0.74 -0.66
CA GLU A 273 6.86 2.20 -0.44
C GLU A 273 8.31 2.66 -0.53
N PHE A 274 9.25 1.86 -0.03
CA PHE A 274 10.66 2.21 -0.03
C PHE A 274 11.55 1.12 -0.65
N LEU A 275 12.73 1.53 -1.07
CA LEU A 275 13.80 0.63 -1.46
C LEU A 275 15.15 1.15 -0.99
N ARG A 276 16.12 0.25 -0.91
CA ARG A 276 17.50 0.54 -0.52
C ARG A 276 18.43 -0.36 -1.34
N PRO A 277 19.04 0.17 -2.42
CA PRO A 277 20.10 -0.54 -3.12
C PRO A 277 21.36 -0.65 -2.24
N SER A 278 22.34 -1.44 -2.65
CA SER A 278 23.58 -1.69 -1.87
C SER A 278 24.80 -1.81 -2.79
N MET A 279 25.98 -1.95 -2.19
CA MET A 279 27.23 -2.26 -2.88
C MET A 279 27.78 -3.60 -2.38
N TRP A 280 28.03 -4.52 -3.31
CA TRP A 280 28.56 -5.85 -3.02
C TRP A 280 29.98 -5.99 -3.57
N GLU A 281 30.97 -6.06 -2.67
CA GLU A 281 32.39 -6.19 -3.05
C GLU A 281 32.85 -5.10 -4.05
N GLY A 282 32.29 -3.89 -3.92
CA GLY A 282 32.58 -2.76 -4.80
C GLY A 282 31.79 -2.76 -6.12
N VAL A 283 30.85 -3.69 -6.30
CA VAL A 283 29.93 -3.73 -7.45
C VAL A 283 28.53 -3.26 -7.00
N PRO A 284 27.87 -2.36 -7.75
CA PRO A 284 26.49 -1.98 -7.48
C PRO A 284 25.55 -3.18 -7.46
N ALA A 285 24.75 -3.26 -6.39
CA ALA A 285 23.62 -4.17 -6.28
C ALA A 285 22.34 -3.34 -6.50
N GLU A 286 21.87 -3.35 -7.75
CA GLU A 286 20.76 -2.53 -8.24
C GLU A 286 19.44 -3.27 -8.05
N ILE A 287 18.37 -2.54 -7.73
CA ILE A 287 17.01 -3.07 -7.66
C ILE A 287 16.33 -2.80 -9.01
N VAL A 288 15.89 -3.86 -9.67
CA VAL A 288 15.29 -3.80 -11.01
C VAL A 288 13.79 -4.09 -10.93
N HIS A 289 13.01 -3.24 -11.59
CA HIS A 289 11.60 -3.44 -11.89
C HIS A 289 11.44 -3.66 -13.40
N ALA A 290 11.21 -4.91 -13.81
CA ALA A 290 11.07 -5.28 -15.22
C ALA A 290 9.59 -5.51 -15.57
N TYR A 291 9.09 -4.76 -16.54
CA TYR A 291 7.76 -4.93 -17.13
C TYR A 291 7.90 -5.54 -18.53
N THR A 292 7.30 -6.70 -18.74
CA THR A 292 7.20 -7.31 -20.08
C THR A 292 5.86 -6.94 -20.70
N ALA A 293 5.90 -6.25 -21.84
CA ALA A 293 4.70 -5.80 -22.52
C ALA A 293 3.88 -6.99 -23.05
N PRO A 294 2.60 -7.16 -22.66
CA PRO A 294 1.78 -8.26 -23.12
C PRO A 294 1.21 -8.03 -24.53
N GLU A 295 1.11 -6.77 -24.94
CA GLU A 295 0.59 -6.36 -26.25
C GLU A 295 1.29 -5.10 -26.74
N ALA A 296 1.08 -4.74 -28.00
CA ALA A 296 1.59 -3.48 -28.54
C ALA A 296 0.84 -2.28 -27.95
N MET A 297 1.56 -1.31 -27.41
CA MET A 297 0.98 -0.08 -26.84
C MET A 297 2.02 1.05 -26.74
N ASN A 298 1.56 2.27 -26.47
CA ASN A 298 2.43 3.37 -26.04
C ASN A 298 2.36 3.48 -24.52
N ILE A 299 3.51 3.48 -23.85
CA ILE A 299 3.62 3.54 -22.39
C ILE A 299 4.25 4.86 -21.97
N ALA A 300 3.53 5.67 -21.20
CA ALA A 300 4.09 6.77 -20.42
C ALA A 300 4.61 6.23 -19.09
N VAL A 301 5.85 6.58 -18.75
CA VAL A 301 6.53 6.14 -17.53
C VAL A 301 6.57 7.30 -16.55
N GLU A 302 5.97 7.11 -15.38
CA GLU A 302 6.01 8.07 -14.26
C GLU A 302 6.76 7.44 -13.10
N ILE A 303 7.78 8.14 -12.60
CA ILE A 303 8.65 7.66 -11.53
C ILE A 303 8.74 8.76 -10.47
N GLN A 304 8.46 8.40 -9.22
CA GLN A 304 8.68 9.24 -8.05
C GLN A 304 9.73 8.56 -7.20
N ILE A 305 10.78 9.29 -6.83
CA ILE A 305 11.84 8.80 -5.94
C ILE A 305 12.21 9.91 -4.98
N ALA A 306 12.27 9.60 -3.69
CA ALA A 306 12.71 10.51 -2.64
C ALA A 306 13.79 9.84 -1.79
N PRO A 307 15.08 10.08 -2.08
CA PRO A 307 16.17 9.65 -1.21
C PRO A 307 16.02 10.28 0.17
N ALA A 308 16.29 9.49 1.21
CA ALA A 308 16.29 9.94 2.59
C ALA A 308 17.33 11.03 2.83
N VAL A 309 17.08 11.91 3.81
CA VAL A 309 17.97 13.04 4.14
C VAL A 309 19.34 12.56 4.62
N GLU A 310 19.41 11.33 5.14
CA GLU A 310 20.63 10.67 5.58
C GLU A 310 21.51 10.16 4.43
N SER A 311 20.98 10.06 3.20
CA SER A 311 21.77 9.71 2.02
C SER A 311 22.70 10.86 1.65
N SER A 312 23.99 10.56 1.50
CA SER A 312 25.01 11.59 1.26
C SER A 312 25.14 12.01 -0.21
N ASP A 313 24.81 11.10 -1.12
CA ASP A 313 25.02 11.23 -2.55
C ASP A 313 23.88 10.69 -3.41
N GLY A 314 22.85 10.13 -2.77
CA GLY A 314 21.60 9.76 -3.41
C GLY A 314 21.62 8.40 -4.08
N VAL A 315 20.65 8.18 -4.96
CA VAL A 315 20.54 6.95 -5.76
C VAL A 315 20.74 7.24 -7.24
N THR A 316 21.08 6.21 -8.01
CA THR A 316 21.08 6.26 -9.47
C THR A 316 19.79 5.66 -10.02
N LEU A 317 19.24 6.27 -11.06
CA LEU A 317 18.06 5.81 -11.78
C LEU A 317 18.43 5.60 -13.25
N ALA A 318 18.07 4.45 -13.80
CA ALA A 318 18.08 4.20 -15.23
C ALA A 318 16.74 3.62 -15.70
N VAL A 319 16.33 3.99 -16.91
CA VAL A 319 15.18 3.37 -17.60
C VAL A 319 15.67 2.81 -18.93
N LEU A 320 15.43 1.52 -19.16
CA LEU A 320 15.91 0.79 -20.33
C LEU A 320 14.75 0.14 -21.07
N LEU A 321 14.81 0.10 -22.40
CA LEU A 321 13.92 -0.73 -23.22
C LEU A 321 14.76 -1.74 -23.97
N ASN A 322 14.57 -3.03 -23.69
CA ASN A 322 15.34 -4.12 -24.30
C ASN A 322 16.87 -3.94 -24.17
N GLY A 323 17.31 -3.38 -23.03
CA GLY A 323 18.71 -3.05 -22.77
C GLY A 323 19.19 -1.70 -23.30
N ASP A 324 18.41 -1.01 -24.14
CA ASP A 324 18.76 0.33 -24.63
C ASP A 324 18.34 1.39 -23.60
N THR A 325 19.31 2.16 -23.09
CA THR A 325 19.06 3.26 -22.15
C THR A 325 18.19 4.36 -22.78
N ARG A 326 17.07 4.67 -22.12
CA ARG A 326 16.15 5.75 -22.47
C ARG A 326 16.34 6.98 -21.60
N ALA A 327 16.67 6.78 -20.33
CA ALA A 327 16.99 7.82 -19.38
C ALA A 327 17.96 7.28 -18.33
N GLU A 328 18.87 8.13 -17.85
CA GLU A 328 19.79 7.82 -16.77
C GLU A 328 20.12 9.11 -16.01
N THR A 329 20.05 9.06 -14.67
CA THR A 329 20.33 10.22 -13.82
C THR A 329 20.68 9.80 -12.39
N GLY A 330 21.50 10.61 -11.71
CA GLY A 330 21.62 10.57 -10.24
C GLY A 330 20.54 11.44 -9.58
N LEU A 331 20.02 11.01 -8.43
CA LEU A 331 18.95 11.65 -7.69
C LEU A 331 19.35 11.83 -6.23
N ARG A 332 19.40 13.08 -5.76
CA ARG A 332 19.80 13.45 -4.38
C ARG A 332 18.67 14.02 -3.53
N SER A 333 17.49 14.16 -4.11
CA SER A 333 16.34 14.80 -3.50
C SER A 333 15.06 14.26 -4.14
N ALA A 334 13.93 14.44 -3.45
CA ALA A 334 12.60 14.12 -3.98
C ALA A 334 12.43 14.63 -5.41
N THR A 335 12.20 13.70 -6.34
CA THR A 335 12.11 13.97 -7.77
C THR A 335 10.95 13.18 -8.37
N ALA A 336 10.14 13.86 -9.18
CA ALA A 336 9.17 13.25 -10.06
C ALA A 336 9.66 13.34 -11.51
N LEU A 337 9.78 12.20 -12.17
CA LEU A 337 10.20 12.07 -13.56
C LEU A 337 9.03 11.52 -14.39
N SER A 338 8.77 12.18 -15.52
CA SER A 338 7.88 11.66 -16.56
C SER A 338 8.66 11.53 -17.86
N LEU A 339 8.69 10.33 -18.42
CA LEU A 339 9.31 10.09 -19.72
C LEU A 339 8.29 10.25 -20.85
N PRO A 340 8.72 10.69 -22.05
CA PRO A 340 7.88 10.64 -23.24
C PRO A 340 7.35 9.21 -23.47
N PRO A 341 6.14 9.06 -24.04
CA PRO A 341 5.59 7.74 -24.32
C PRO A 341 6.53 6.89 -25.18
N VAL A 342 6.75 5.65 -24.76
CA VAL A 342 7.58 4.67 -25.45
C VAL A 342 6.67 3.65 -26.11
N ALA A 343 6.82 3.47 -27.42
CA ALA A 343 6.13 2.40 -28.15
C ALA A 343 6.79 1.07 -27.81
N VAL A 344 5.98 0.08 -27.41
CA VAL A 344 6.41 -1.28 -27.10
C VAL A 344 5.64 -2.29 -27.95
N GLN A 345 6.26 -3.44 -28.21
CA GLN A 345 5.68 -4.62 -28.83
C GLN A 345 5.49 -5.74 -27.80
N PRO A 346 4.63 -6.73 -28.08
CA PRO A 346 4.52 -7.90 -27.19
C PRO A 346 5.88 -8.56 -26.98
N GLY A 347 6.28 -8.75 -25.73
CA GLY A 347 7.57 -9.33 -25.34
C GLY A 347 8.71 -8.31 -25.12
N ASP A 348 8.53 -7.04 -25.49
CA ASP A 348 9.50 -6.00 -25.11
C ASP A 348 9.55 -5.85 -23.59
N VAL A 349 10.75 -5.59 -23.06
CA VAL A 349 11.00 -5.42 -21.63
C VAL A 349 11.41 -3.99 -21.34
N LEU A 350 10.58 -3.29 -20.56
CA LEU A 350 10.89 -2.00 -19.97
C LEU A 350 11.42 -2.22 -18.55
N GLU A 351 12.67 -1.82 -18.30
CA GLU A 351 13.29 -1.89 -16.98
C GLU A 351 13.38 -0.50 -16.36
N VAL A 352 13.00 -0.39 -15.10
CA VAL A 352 13.37 0.74 -14.23
C VAL A 352 14.35 0.21 -13.20
N VAL A 353 15.54 0.78 -13.17
CA VAL A 353 16.66 0.29 -12.37
C VAL A 353 17.09 1.36 -11.39
N LEU A 354 17.19 0.98 -10.12
CA LEU A 354 17.64 1.84 -9.04
C LEU A 354 18.90 1.27 -8.40
N GLY A 355 20.00 1.98 -8.60
CA GLY A 355 21.31 1.63 -8.06
C GLY A 355 21.72 2.55 -6.89
N PRO A 356 22.74 2.16 -6.12
CA PRO A 356 23.32 3.03 -5.10
C PRO A 356 24.03 4.24 -5.73
N GLY A 357 24.30 5.25 -4.90
CA GLY A 357 25.35 6.23 -5.18
C GLY A 357 26.76 5.64 -5.05
N GLU A 358 27.79 6.49 -5.15
CA GLU A 358 29.17 6.14 -4.82
C GLU A 358 29.36 5.78 -3.33
N ALA A 359 28.54 6.37 -2.45
CA ALA A 359 28.56 6.19 -1.00
C ALA A 359 27.19 5.65 -0.50
N PRO A 360 26.94 4.33 -0.61
CA PRO A 360 25.60 3.70 -0.44
C PRO A 360 25.00 3.79 0.98
N GLN A 361 25.71 4.41 1.91
CA GLN A 361 25.26 4.56 3.28
C GLN A 361 24.10 5.58 3.34
N GLY A 362 22.92 5.10 3.70
CA GLY A 362 21.74 5.94 3.89
C GLY A 362 20.80 6.01 2.69
N ASP A 363 21.08 5.30 1.59
CA ASP A 363 20.32 5.33 0.32
C ASP A 363 18.92 4.69 0.37
N THR A 364 18.28 4.66 1.54
CA THR A 364 16.85 4.38 1.61
C THR A 364 16.11 5.47 0.85
N SER A 365 15.23 5.07 -0.07
CA SER A 365 14.45 6.01 -0.88
C SER A 365 13.01 5.55 -0.92
N ASP A 366 12.07 6.48 -0.68
CA ASP A 366 10.68 6.24 -1.05
C ASP A 366 10.58 6.20 -2.57
N TYR A 367 9.72 5.34 -3.11
CA TYR A 367 9.59 5.19 -4.55
C TYR A 367 8.17 4.83 -5.00
N ARG A 368 7.85 5.25 -6.22
CA ARG A 368 6.69 4.74 -6.96
C ARG A 368 6.98 4.76 -8.45
N ILE A 369 6.71 3.66 -9.13
CA ILE A 369 6.80 3.53 -10.59
C ILE A 369 5.41 3.22 -11.11
N THR A 370 4.89 4.08 -11.98
CA THR A 370 3.59 3.89 -12.65
C THR A 370 3.81 3.86 -14.16
N LEU A 371 3.30 2.81 -14.81
CA LEU A 371 3.20 2.72 -16.26
C LEU A 371 1.77 3.01 -16.67
N ASN A 372 1.58 4.02 -17.52
CA ASN A 372 0.28 4.40 -18.04
C ASN A 372 0.23 4.14 -19.55
N ARG A 373 -0.92 3.69 -20.05
CA ARG A 373 -1.22 3.71 -21.48
C ARG A 373 -1.37 5.15 -21.93
N ALA A 374 -0.50 5.59 -22.83
CA ALA A 374 -0.63 6.85 -23.54
C ALA A 374 -1.59 6.68 -24.73
N ASP A 375 -2.33 7.74 -25.04
CA ASP A 375 -3.22 7.82 -26.20
C ASP A 375 -2.45 7.94 -27.53
#